data_AF-A0AA51CEJ6-F1
#
_entry.id   AF-A0AA51CEJ6-F1
#
_cell.length_a   1.000
_cell.length_b   1.000
_cell.length_c   1.000
_cell.angle_alpha   90.00
_cell.angle_beta   90.00
_cell.angle_gamma   90.00
#
_symmetry.space_group_name_H-M   'P 1'
#
loop_
_entity.id
_entity.type
_entity.pdbx_description
1 polymer ?
#
loop_
_entity_poly.entity_id
_entity_poly.type
_entity_poly.pdbx_seq_one_letter_code
_entity_poly.pdbx_strand_id
1 'polypeptide(L)'
;MTNYETNPVYRAILRRNDKRRIKRDAEQQSRQKRAKVVQAIKITLLRVINVITILAFVVVMECILFNRLVLKWTLIFIFVVVFTDLIESKVKQSKSPQGTAIPVGDKHK
;
A
#
# COMPACT_ATOMS: atom_id res chain seq x y z
N MET A 1 11.14 -37.24 -35.06
CA MET A 1 10.42 -36.28 -34.20
C MET A 1 9.53 -37.07 -33.25
N THR A 2 9.89 -37.13 -31.96
CA THR A 2 9.09 -37.80 -30.92
C THR A 2 7.89 -36.94 -30.57
N ASN A 3 6.68 -37.48 -30.78
CA ASN A 3 5.42 -36.78 -30.56
C ASN A 3 5.09 -36.82 -29.06
N TYR A 4 5.63 -35.86 -28.30
CA TYR A 4 5.49 -35.81 -26.83
C TYR A 4 4.05 -35.51 -26.37
N GLU A 5 3.16 -35.05 -27.27
CA GLU A 5 1.77 -34.70 -26.96
C GLU A 5 0.84 -35.91 -26.76
N THR A 6 1.16 -37.08 -27.33
CA THR A 6 0.37 -38.32 -27.16
C THR A 6 0.86 -39.19 -26.01
N ASN A 7 1.99 -38.87 -25.39
CA ASN A 7 2.51 -39.68 -24.29
C ASN A 7 1.68 -39.47 -23.00
N PRO A 8 0.99 -40.50 -22.49
CA PRO A 8 0.14 -40.39 -21.31
C PRO A 8 0.93 -40.00 -20.04
N VAL A 9 2.21 -40.38 -19.97
CA VAL A 9 3.10 -40.03 -18.85
C VAL A 9 3.42 -38.53 -18.87
N TYR A 10 3.66 -37.97 -20.05
CA TYR A 10 3.95 -36.55 -20.21
C TYR A 10 2.73 -35.67 -19.86
N ARG A 11 1.52 -36.07 -20.29
CA ARG A 11 0.27 -35.40 -19.89
C ARG A 11 0.03 -35.43 -18.38
N ALA A 12 0.33 -36.55 -17.72
CA ALA A 12 0.18 -36.67 -16.28
C ALA A 12 1.14 -35.74 -15.52
N ILE A 13 2.38 -35.58 -16.02
CA ILE A 13 3.38 -34.67 -15.46
C ILE A 13 2.96 -33.20 -15.66
N LEU A 14 2.48 -32.83 -16.84
CA LEU A 14 1.92 -31.50 -17.13
C LEU A 14 0.77 -31.15 -16.17
N ARG A 15 -0.22 -32.04 -16.02
CA ARG A 15 -1.34 -31.81 -15.09
C ARG A 15 -0.90 -31.66 -13.64
N ARG A 16 0.13 -32.40 -13.18
CA ARG A 16 0.69 -32.24 -11.83
C ARG A 16 1.38 -30.89 -11.67
N ASN A 17 2.11 -30.44 -12.69
CA ASN A 17 2.78 -29.15 -12.66
C ASN A 17 1.78 -27.99 -12.69
N ASP A 18 0.72 -28.08 -13.49
CA ASP A 18 -0.34 -27.06 -13.54
C ASP A 18 -1.09 -26.97 -12.21
N LYS A 19 -1.43 -28.11 -11.58
CA LYS A 19 -2.04 -28.12 -10.24
C LYS A 19 -1.15 -27.43 -9.20
N ARG A 20 0.18 -27.60 -9.27
CA ARG A 20 1.13 -26.93 -8.37
C ARG A 20 1.30 -25.45 -8.67
N ARG A 21 1.10 -25.01 -9.92
CA ARG A 21 1.11 -23.58 -10.31
C ARG A 21 -0.15 -22.90 -9.81
N ILE A 22 -1.33 -23.45 -10.11
CA ILE A 22 -2.63 -22.92 -9.66
C ILE A 22 -2.68 -22.79 -8.13
N LYS A 23 -2.16 -23.77 -7.39
CA LYS A 23 -2.12 -23.69 -5.92
C LYS A 23 -1.19 -22.58 -5.42
N ARG A 24 -0.02 -22.39 -6.05
CA ARG A 24 0.90 -21.29 -5.72
C ARG A 24 0.33 -19.93 -6.07
N ASP A 25 -0.35 -19.81 -7.20
CA ASP A 25 -0.99 -18.57 -7.65
C ASP A 25 -2.16 -18.20 -6.72
N ALA A 26 -2.95 -19.19 -6.27
CA ALA A 26 -4.01 -18.97 -5.29
C ALA A 26 -3.46 -18.53 -3.91
N GLU A 27 -2.37 -19.16 -3.44
CA GLU A 27 -1.70 -18.76 -2.20
C GLU A 27 -1.11 -17.35 -2.31
N GLN A 28 -0.46 -17.00 -3.43
CA GLN A 28 0.06 -15.66 -3.69
C GLN A 28 -1.05 -14.62 -3.79
N GLN A 29 -2.17 -14.92 -4.47
CA GLN A 29 -3.33 -14.02 -4.51
C GLN A 29 -3.92 -13.81 -3.11
N SER A 30 -3.99 -14.85 -2.27
CA SER A 30 -4.49 -14.69 -0.90
C SER A 30 -3.60 -13.78 -0.05
N ARG A 31 -2.27 -13.88 -0.21
CA ARG A 31 -1.29 -13.00 0.45
C ARG A 31 -1.36 -11.57 -0.08
N GLN A 32 -1.50 -11.39 -1.39
CA GLN A 32 -1.67 -10.07 -2.01
C GLN A 32 -2.97 -9.39 -1.58
N LYS A 33 -4.08 -10.13 -1.47
CA LYS A 33 -5.35 -9.60 -0.95
C LYS A 33 -5.19 -9.10 0.50
N ARG A 34 -4.52 -9.88 1.36
CA ARG A 34 -4.23 -9.47 2.75
C ARG A 34 -3.33 -8.22 2.80
N ALA A 35 -2.28 -8.18 1.98
CA ALA A 35 -1.38 -7.02 1.91
C ALA A 35 -2.11 -5.74 1.45
N LYS A 36 -2.99 -5.85 0.45
CA LYS A 36 -3.83 -4.72 -0.01
C LYS A 36 -4.77 -4.21 1.09
N VAL A 37 -5.39 -5.12 1.85
CA VAL A 37 -6.26 -4.74 2.98
C VAL A 37 -5.47 -4.03 4.07
N VAL A 38 -4.30 -4.55 4.47
CA VAL A 38 -3.45 -3.91 5.48
C VAL A 38 -2.98 -2.53 5.01
N GLN A 39 -2.63 -2.39 3.73
CA GLN A 39 -2.24 -1.10 3.16
C GLN A 39 -3.43 -0.11 3.13
N ALA A 40 -4.63 -0.58 2.77
CA ALA A 40 -5.84 0.23 2.81
C ALA A 40 -6.14 0.70 4.25
N ILE A 41 -6.05 -0.19 5.24
CA ILE A 41 -6.24 0.17 6.66
C ILE A 41 -5.24 1.24 7.10
N LYS A 42 -3.95 1.09 6.75
CA LYS A 42 -2.92 2.11 7.06
C LYS A 42 -3.26 3.47 6.45
N ILE A 43 -3.69 3.49 5.19
CA ILE A 43 -4.08 4.74 4.50
C ILE A 43 -5.31 5.35 5.17
N THR A 44 -6.31 4.55 5.51
CA THR A 44 -7.52 5.02 6.21
C THR A 44 -7.18 5.59 7.58
N LEU A 45 -6.34 4.91 8.36
CA LEU A 45 -5.94 5.38 9.68
C LEU A 45 -5.18 6.70 9.60
N LEU A 46 -4.29 6.85 8.62
CA LEU A 46 -3.57 8.10 8.37
C LEU A 46 -4.52 9.25 7.99
N ARG A 47 -5.56 8.96 7.19
CA ARG A 47 -6.60 9.95 6.87
C ARG A 47 -7.41 10.37 8.09
N VAL A 48 -7.77 9.43 8.96
CA VAL A 48 -8.50 9.73 10.20
C VAL A 48 -7.66 10.62 11.10
N ILE A 49 -6.37 10.31 11.28
CA ILE A 49 -5.45 11.16 12.04
C ILE A 49 -5.38 12.56 11.42
N ASN A 50 -5.27 12.66 10.10
CA ASN A 50 -5.23 13.95 9.40
C ASN A 50 -6.46 14.81 9.72
N VAL A 51 -7.66 14.23 9.62
CA VAL A 51 -8.91 14.93 9.92
C VAL A 51 -8.95 15.40 11.37
N ILE A 52 -8.55 14.53 12.31
CA ILE A 52 -8.51 14.88 13.74
C ILE A 52 -7.52 16.02 14.00
N THR A 53 -6.33 15.97 13.39
CA THR A 53 -5.32 17.03 13.55
C THR A 53 -5.80 18.36 13.00
N ILE A 54 -6.44 18.38 11.82
CA ILE A 54 -7.00 19.61 11.24
C ILE A 54 -8.09 20.18 12.16
N LEU A 55 -9.01 19.35 12.65
CA LEU A 55 -10.06 19.78 13.57
C LEU A 55 -9.48 20.34 14.87
N ALA A 56 -8.50 19.66 15.47
CA ALA A 56 -7.83 20.13 16.67
C ALA A 56 -7.15 21.48 16.44
N PHE A 57 -6.50 21.67 15.29
CA PHE A 57 -5.86 22.94 14.94
C PHE A 57 -6.87 24.07 14.79
N VAL A 58 -8.01 23.81 14.13
CA VAL A 58 -9.09 24.80 14.00
C VAL A 58 -9.62 25.22 15.37
N VAL A 59 -9.87 24.26 16.28
CA VAL A 59 -10.31 24.56 17.65
C VAL A 59 -9.29 25.43 18.40
N VAL A 60 -8.00 25.09 18.30
CA VAL A 60 -6.93 25.88 18.92
C VAL A 60 -6.89 27.31 18.35
N MET A 61 -7.05 27.47 17.04
CA MET A 61 -7.08 28.78 16.39
C MET A 61 -8.33 29.59 16.77
N GLU A 62 -9.46 28.93 16.98
CA GLU A 62 -10.67 29.56 17.53
C GLU A 62 -10.44 30.09 18.95
N CYS A 63 -9.76 29.32 19.81
CA CYS A 63 -9.45 29.75 21.17
C CYS A 63 -8.42 30.90 21.23
N ILE A 64 -7.42 30.91 20.36
CA ILE A 64 -6.33 31.92 20.43
C ILE A 64 -6.70 33.22 19.70
N LEU A 65 -7.40 33.14 18.56
CA LEU A 65 -7.60 34.27 17.65
C LEU A 65 -9.08 34.69 17.56
N PHE A 66 -9.73 34.91 18.70
CA PHE A 66 -11.18 35.16 18.76
C PHE A 66 -11.65 36.29 17.82
N ASN A 67 -10.96 37.43 17.79
CA ASN A 67 -11.36 38.63 17.01
C ASN A 67 -10.63 38.82 15.67
N ARG A 68 -9.63 37.98 15.34
CA ARG A 68 -8.81 38.16 14.13
C ARG A 68 -9.19 37.15 13.05
N LEU A 69 -10.38 37.31 12.49
CA LEU A 69 -10.98 36.38 11.52
C LEU A 69 -10.06 36.11 10.33
N VAL A 70 -9.53 37.16 9.70
CA VAL A 70 -8.66 37.03 8.51
C VAL A 70 -7.38 36.25 8.85
N LEU A 71 -6.69 36.61 9.94
CA LEU A 71 -5.46 35.94 10.35
C LEU A 71 -5.71 34.46 10.70
N LYS A 72 -6.83 34.16 11.36
CA LYS A 72 -7.26 32.81 11.71
C LYS A 72 -7.41 31.93 10.47
N TRP A 73 -8.18 32.39 9.49
CA TRP A 73 -8.40 31.63 8.25
C TRP A 73 -7.12 31.49 7.41
N THR A 74 -6.28 32.51 7.36
CA THR A 74 -4.97 32.42 6.69
C THR A 74 -4.08 31.36 7.33
N LEU A 75 -4.02 31.30 8.66
CA LEU A 75 -3.22 30.30 9.38
C LEU A 75 -3.79 28.87 9.20
N ILE A 76 -5.11 28.72 9.25
CA ILE A 76 -5.77 27.42 8.97
C ILE A 76 -5.45 26.98 7.54
N PHE A 77 -5.55 27.87 6.56
CA PHE A 77 -5.27 27.55 5.17
C PHE A 77 -3.81 27.11 4.97
N ILE A 78 -2.85 27.88 5.48
CA ILE A 78 -1.42 27.54 5.41
C ILE A 78 -1.17 26.18 6.08
N PHE A 79 -1.75 25.95 7.27
CA PHE A 79 -1.61 24.68 7.97
C PHE A 79 -2.14 23.51 7.14
N VAL A 80 -3.34 23.63 6.56
CA VAL A 80 -3.94 22.56 5.75
C VAL A 80 -3.07 22.25 4.52
N VAL A 81 -2.57 23.27 3.81
CA VAL A 81 -1.70 23.06 2.62
C VAL A 81 -0.42 22.34 3.01
N VAL A 82 0.33 22.87 3.99
CA VAL A 82 1.62 22.30 4.42
C VAL A 82 1.45 20.89 4.98
N PHE A 83 0.39 20.67 5.77
CA PHE A 83 0.17 19.38 6.42
C PHE A 83 -0.29 18.30 5.42
N THR A 84 -1.07 18.68 4.40
CA THR A 84 -1.46 17.77 3.33
C THR A 84 -0.25 17.35 2.50
N ASP A 85 0.64 18.28 2.14
CA ASP A 85 1.88 17.98 1.41
C ASP A 85 2.82 17.08 2.23
N LEU A 86 2.92 17.31 3.54
CA LEU A 86 3.71 16.48 4.44
C LEU A 86 3.17 15.04 4.50
N ILE A 87 1.86 14.87 4.57
CA ILE A 87 1.23 13.54 4.57
C ILE A 87 1.41 12.86 3.22
N GLU A 88 1.25 13.57 2.11
CA GLU A 88 1.40 13.00 0.78
C GLU A 88 2.85 12.53 0.52
N SER A 89 3.84 13.32 0.96
CA SER A 89 5.25 12.92 0.87
C SER A 89 5.58 11.68 1.72
N LYS A 90 4.99 11.55 2.92
CA LYS A 90 5.12 10.35 3.77
C LYS A 90 4.43 9.13 3.19
N VAL A 91 3.26 9.30 2.56
CA VAL A 91 2.56 8.21 1.86
C VAL A 91 3.36 7.75 0.63
N LYS A 92 3.98 8.67 -0.12
CA LYS A 92 4.87 8.34 -1.25
C LYS A 92 6.12 7.60 -0.79
N GLN A 93 6.75 8.01 0.32
CA GLN A 93 7.89 7.28 0.91
C GLN A 93 7.51 5.87 1.38
N SER A 94 6.30 5.67 1.93
CA SER A 94 5.83 4.34 2.32
C SER A 94 5.53 3.41 1.13
N LYS A 95 5.46 3.94 -0.11
CA LYS A 95 5.37 3.15 -1.34
C LYS A 95 6.76 2.78 -1.90
N SER A 96 7.85 3.16 -1.23
CA SER A 96 9.20 2.68 -1.54
C SER A 96 9.24 1.14 -1.51
N PRO A 97 9.89 0.48 -2.48
CA PRO A 97 9.75 -0.94 -2.76
C PRO A 97 10.49 -1.82 -1.73
N GLN A 98 10.09 -1.78 -0.46
CA GLN A 98 10.41 -2.82 0.50
C GLN A 98 9.49 -4.02 0.29
N GLY A 99 9.66 -4.71 -0.84
CA GLY A 99 8.81 -5.84 -1.23
C GLY A 99 9.42 -6.86 -2.18
N THR A 100 10.63 -6.66 -2.71
CA THR A 100 11.34 -7.66 -3.53
C THR A 100 12.85 -7.56 -3.36
N ALA A 101 13.34 -7.68 -2.13
CA ALA A 101 14.69 -8.21 -1.88
C ALA A 101 14.51 -9.60 -1.28
N ILE A 102 13.94 -10.52 -2.06
CA ILE A 102 14.24 -11.93 -1.87
C ILE A 102 15.73 -12.04 -2.21
N PRO A 103 16.61 -12.48 -1.30
CA PRO A 103 17.95 -12.86 -1.71
C PRO A 103 17.79 -14.05 -2.65
N VAL A 104 17.90 -13.80 -3.96
CA VAL A 104 18.15 -14.87 -4.92
C VAL A 104 19.61 -15.24 -4.71
N GLY A 105 19.84 -16.06 -3.67
CA GLY A 105 21.07 -16.81 -3.56
C GLY A 105 21.23 -17.73 -4.76
N ASP A 106 22.47 -17.78 -5.25
CA ASP A 106 23.12 -18.88 -5.95
C ASP A 106 22.25 -19.79 -6.81
N LYS A 107 22.41 -19.69 -8.14
CA LYS A 107 22.78 -20.86 -8.96
C LYS A 107 23.67 -20.43 -10.14
N HIS A 108 24.96 -20.77 -10.00
CA HIS A 108 25.89 -21.20 -11.04
C HIS A 108 25.98 -20.40 -12.34
N LYS A 109 27.09 -19.67 -12.48
CA LYS A 109 27.96 -19.79 -13.65
C LYS A 109 29.38 -20.08 -13.18
#